data_AF-D0NKL0-F1
#
_entry.id   AF-D0NKL0-F1
#
_cell.length_a   1.000
_cell.length_b   1.000
_cell.length_c   1.000
_cell.angle_alpha   90.00
_cell.angle_beta   90.00
_cell.angle_gamma   90.00
#
_symmetry.space_group_name_H-M   'P 1'
#
loop_
_entity.id
_entity.type
_entity.pdbx_description
1 polymer ?
#
loop_
_entity_poly.entity_id
_entity_poly.type
_entity_poly.pdbx_seq_one_letter_code
_entity_poly.pdbx_strand_id
1 'polypeptide(L)'
;MMVKLFCMFAGLEERVFFVTIHSSRSVGHLKKSIQAKKPWTVTGCAHDLVLFLAKKDNVWLDEASAAALKLDEHGHPLGLEKMWPTRAIKSARYFGEEFQPDDGHVHVLVVVPNAYPEWSLRLRKTSELELFAEMASKSRNSAEVRDVADMLMRIHEDSNHFLSFSTSSVLLENSLNADAKTQLAFKLMATEAFDLFYVVCSGPGELNQQVFAAFEDRSATLKMCLEQDETAVGNGSVEGTESLMLYSFIYAALCGNDKFYADKKPRWAVRAVLEKRRKNKTKPFVFFLDNFPCLDDLEAGEKERKMAQMVLNVLRSLRIPVVVAAHSQSSL
;
A
#
# COMPACT_ATOMS: atom_id res chain seq x y z
N MET A 1 8.00 19.62 32.69
CA MET A 1 8.43 18.22 32.92
C MET A 1 8.23 17.42 31.65
N MET A 2 9.17 16.53 31.30
CA MET A 2 8.93 15.54 30.24
C MET A 2 8.11 14.38 30.79
N VAL A 3 7.09 13.94 30.07
CA VAL A 3 6.25 12.79 30.43
C VAL A 3 6.32 11.73 29.34
N LYS A 4 6.33 10.46 29.75
CA LYS A 4 6.28 9.30 28.86
C LYS A 4 4.84 8.80 28.81
N LEU A 5 4.20 8.91 27.66
CA LEU A 5 2.83 8.43 27.46
C LEU A 5 2.87 7.14 26.66
N PHE A 6 2.13 6.13 27.10
CA PHE A 6 1.95 4.88 26.36
C PHE A 6 0.69 5.02 25.51
N CYS A 7 0.82 4.71 24.25
CA CYS A 7 -0.18 4.92 23.22
C CYS A 7 -0.49 3.60 22.53
N MET A 8 -1.75 3.44 22.13
CA MET A 8 -2.23 2.31 21.35
C MET A 8 -3.18 2.82 20.26
N PHE A 9 -3.16 2.21 19.08
CA PHE A 9 -4.12 2.52 18.03
C PHE A 9 -5.43 1.76 18.28
N ALA A 10 -6.57 2.46 18.22
CA ALA A 10 -7.87 1.81 18.34
C ALA A 10 -8.16 0.97 17.08
N GLY A 11 -8.53 -0.30 17.26
CA GLY A 11 -8.93 -1.18 16.15
C GLY A 11 -7.80 -1.72 15.27
N LEU A 12 -6.53 -1.46 15.62
CA LEU A 12 -5.37 -2.05 14.95
C LEU A 12 -4.71 -3.10 15.84
N GLU A 13 -4.22 -4.20 15.27
CA GLU A 13 -3.43 -5.23 15.97
C GLU A 13 -2.01 -4.75 16.37
N GLU A 14 -1.74 -3.44 16.34
CA GLU A 14 -0.45 -2.89 16.73
C GLU A 14 -0.25 -2.90 18.25
N ARG A 15 0.94 -3.35 18.68
CA ARG A 15 1.37 -3.29 20.08
C ARG A 15 1.53 -1.85 20.59
N VAL A 16 1.40 -1.70 21.91
CA VAL A 16 1.62 -0.43 22.64
C VAL A 16 3.00 0.16 22.32
N PHE A 17 3.03 1.48 22.12
CA PHE A 17 4.27 2.24 21.91
C PHE A 17 4.29 3.45 22.85
N PHE A 18 5.46 4.05 23.06
CA PHE A 18 5.55 5.25 23.90
C PHE A 18 6.01 6.48 23.12
N VAL A 19 5.54 7.64 23.59
CA VAL A 19 5.98 8.97 23.15
C VAL A 19 6.43 9.78 24.36
N THR A 20 7.53 10.53 24.21
CA THR A 20 8.02 11.46 25.24
C THR A 20 7.70 12.88 24.80
N ILE A 21 7.04 13.63 25.67
CA ILE A 21 6.57 14.99 25.37
C ILE A 21 6.62 15.87 26.61
N HIS A 22 6.87 17.16 26.44
CA HIS A 22 6.82 18.11 27.55
C HIS A 22 5.37 18.32 28.00
N SER A 23 5.07 18.19 29.29
CA SER A 23 3.72 18.18 29.86
C SER A 23 2.94 19.49 29.63
N SER A 24 3.62 20.62 29.43
CA SER A 24 2.98 21.89 29.06
C SER A 24 2.53 21.97 27.60
N ARG A 25 2.97 21.03 26.74
CA ARG A 25 2.58 21.01 25.33
C ARG A 25 1.12 20.61 25.18
N SER A 26 0.53 21.04 24.08
CA SER A 26 -0.86 20.72 23.77
C SER A 26 -1.03 19.32 23.20
N VAL A 27 -2.26 18.82 23.23
CA VAL A 27 -2.65 17.58 22.54
C VAL A 27 -2.30 17.65 21.04
N GLY A 28 -2.38 18.83 20.40
CA GLY A 28 -1.92 19.00 19.02
C GLY A 28 -0.43 18.70 18.81
N HIS A 29 0.42 19.02 19.79
CA HIS A 29 1.83 18.61 19.75
C HIS A 29 1.98 17.10 19.98
N LEU A 30 1.17 16.51 20.86
CA LEU A 30 1.14 15.07 21.09
C LEU A 30 0.82 14.30 19.80
N LYS A 31 -0.18 14.77 19.02
CA LYS A 31 -0.51 14.20 17.72
C LYS A 31 0.69 14.20 16.76
N LYS A 32 1.44 15.31 16.69
CA LYS A 32 2.67 15.40 15.88
C LYS A 32 3.76 14.43 16.37
N SER A 33 3.93 14.30 17.68
CA SER A 33 4.88 13.35 18.27
C SER A 33 4.51 11.90 17.97
N ILE A 34 3.21 11.55 18.00
CA ILE A 34 2.71 10.23 17.61
C ILE A 34 3.00 9.96 16.13
N GLN A 35 2.69 10.91 15.24
CA GLN A 35 3.00 10.78 13.81
C GLN A 35 4.50 10.57 13.57
N ALA A 36 5.35 11.38 14.18
CA ALA A 36 6.80 11.22 14.04
C ALA A 36 7.31 9.86 14.55
N LYS A 37 6.66 9.30 15.57
CA LYS A 37 6.99 7.98 16.13
C LYS A 37 6.47 6.83 15.25
N LYS A 38 5.32 7.01 14.61
CA LYS A 38 4.59 6.02 13.81
C LYS A 38 4.22 6.58 12.42
N PRO A 39 5.20 6.98 11.60
CA PRO A 39 4.92 7.66 10.32
C PRO A 39 4.25 6.74 9.29
N TRP A 40 4.36 5.43 9.48
CA TRP A 40 3.79 4.41 8.59
C TRP A 40 2.35 4.04 8.94
N THR A 41 1.94 4.30 10.18
CA THR A 41 0.57 4.08 10.69
C THR A 41 -0.24 5.38 10.62
N VAL A 42 0.41 6.53 10.88
CA VAL A 42 -0.18 7.87 10.77
C VAL A 42 0.36 8.56 9.53
N THR A 43 -0.26 8.23 8.41
CA THR A 43 0.22 8.59 7.08
C THR A 43 -0.43 9.87 6.53
N GLY A 44 -1.59 10.24 7.07
CA GLY A 44 -2.25 11.53 6.86
C GLY A 44 -1.74 12.66 7.76
N CYS A 45 -2.49 13.74 7.88
CA CYS A 45 -2.12 14.88 8.71
C CYS A 45 -2.23 14.57 10.21
N ALA A 46 -1.18 14.85 11.01
CA ALA A 46 -1.25 14.65 12.46
C ALA A 46 -2.47 15.35 13.10
N HIS A 47 -2.93 16.48 12.57
CA HIS A 47 -4.07 17.19 13.15
C HIS A 47 -5.39 16.42 13.07
N ASP A 48 -5.50 15.47 12.14
CA ASP A 48 -6.70 14.65 11.94
C ASP A 48 -6.84 13.58 13.01
N LEU A 49 -5.74 13.05 13.56
CA LEU A 49 -5.77 12.04 14.63
C LEU A 49 -6.77 12.40 15.72
N VAL A 50 -7.67 11.51 16.10
CA VAL A 50 -8.52 11.71 17.28
C VAL A 50 -7.90 10.95 18.45
N LEU A 51 -7.60 11.66 19.53
CA LEU A 51 -6.98 11.07 20.71
C LEU A 51 -8.02 10.96 21.82
N PHE A 52 -7.99 9.84 22.54
CA PHE A 52 -8.83 9.59 23.71
C PHE A 52 -7.94 9.26 24.91
N LEU A 53 -8.36 9.67 26.11
CA LEU A 53 -7.78 9.13 27.33
C LEU A 53 -8.15 7.65 27.41
N ALA A 54 -7.15 6.78 27.56
CA ALA A 54 -7.36 5.37 27.82
C ALA A 54 -7.73 5.14 29.31
N LYS A 55 -8.70 5.92 29.79
CA LYS A 55 -9.16 5.94 31.18
C LYS A 55 -10.66 5.76 31.19
N LYS A 56 -11.13 4.74 31.90
CA LYS A 56 -12.55 4.42 32.08
C LYS A 56 -12.85 4.32 33.57
N ASP A 57 -13.93 4.98 34.02
CA ASP A 57 -14.33 4.99 35.43
C ASP A 57 -13.19 5.36 36.39
N ASN A 58 -12.36 6.33 35.98
CA ASN A 58 -11.14 6.77 36.67
C ASN A 58 -9.99 5.75 36.79
N VAL A 59 -10.03 4.64 36.04
CA VAL A 59 -8.97 3.63 35.98
C VAL A 59 -8.31 3.62 34.60
N TRP A 60 -6.98 3.53 34.54
CA TRP A 60 -6.25 3.39 33.27
C TRP A 60 -6.41 1.98 32.71
N LEU A 61 -6.57 1.86 31.40
CA LEU A 61 -6.73 0.57 30.74
C LEU A 61 -5.35 -0.09 30.57
N ASP A 62 -5.27 -1.40 30.74
CA ASP A 62 -4.17 -2.20 30.25
C ASP A 62 -4.32 -2.48 28.73
N GLU A 63 -3.31 -3.10 28.12
CA GLU A 63 -3.31 -3.42 26.68
C GLU A 63 -4.49 -4.31 26.29
N ALA A 64 -4.82 -5.32 27.10
CA ALA A 64 -5.90 -6.26 26.81
C ALA A 64 -7.28 -5.58 26.86
N SER A 65 -7.51 -4.75 27.86
CA SER A 65 -8.75 -3.99 28.05
C SER A 65 -8.92 -2.91 26.99
N ALA A 66 -7.81 -2.27 26.59
CA ALA A 66 -7.81 -1.29 25.49
C ALA A 66 -8.14 -1.96 24.14
N ALA A 67 -7.60 -3.16 23.88
CA ALA A 67 -7.89 -3.93 22.67
C ALA A 67 -9.35 -4.40 22.58
N ALA A 68 -9.97 -4.72 23.73
CA ALA A 68 -11.33 -5.23 23.82
C ALA A 68 -12.43 -4.15 23.77
N LEU A 69 -12.07 -2.87 23.62
CA LEU A 69 -13.05 -1.79 23.59
C LEU A 69 -13.97 -1.88 22.37
N LYS A 70 -15.26 -1.62 22.61
CA LYS A 70 -16.23 -1.42 21.53
C LYS A 70 -15.97 -0.07 20.87
N LEU A 71 -15.91 -0.08 19.55
CA LEU A 71 -15.76 1.11 18.72
C LEU A 71 -17.09 1.48 18.06
N ASP A 72 -17.33 2.77 17.82
CA ASP A 72 -18.43 3.26 16.98
C ASP A 72 -18.11 3.10 15.48
N GLU A 73 -19.03 3.52 14.62
CA GLU A 73 -18.88 3.49 13.15
C GLU A 73 -17.70 4.30 12.61
N HIS A 74 -17.16 5.21 13.42
CA HIS A 74 -15.99 6.04 13.10
C HIS A 74 -14.69 5.51 13.73
N GLY A 75 -14.74 4.34 14.37
CA GLY A 75 -13.61 3.75 15.07
C GLY A 75 -13.30 4.40 16.42
N HIS A 76 -14.20 5.24 16.96
CA HIS A 76 -13.99 5.86 18.27
C HIS A 76 -14.36 4.90 19.40
N PRO A 77 -13.54 4.81 20.45
CA PRO A 77 -13.86 3.99 21.61
C PRO A 77 -15.04 4.57 22.41
N LEU A 78 -16.04 3.73 22.65
CA LEU A 78 -17.24 4.11 23.39
C LEU A 78 -16.94 4.34 24.88
N GLY A 79 -17.46 5.43 25.43
CA GLY A 79 -17.37 5.75 26.86
C GLY A 79 -16.02 6.29 27.33
N LEU A 80 -15.13 6.66 26.40
CA LEU A 80 -13.85 7.30 26.73
C LEU A 80 -13.84 8.80 26.45
N GLU A 81 -13.01 9.53 27.19
CA GLU A 81 -12.91 10.97 27.05
C GLU A 81 -12.02 11.38 25.86
N LYS A 82 -12.61 12.12 24.92
CA LYS A 82 -11.90 12.73 23.78
C LYS A 82 -10.98 13.88 24.25
N MET A 83 -9.75 13.86 23.75
CA MET A 83 -8.75 14.89 23.99
C MET A 83 -8.82 16.00 22.93
N TRP A 84 -8.75 17.26 23.38
CA TRP A 84 -8.92 18.46 22.57
C TRP A 84 -7.57 19.04 22.17
N PRO A 85 -7.32 19.30 20.87
CA PRO A 85 -6.00 19.71 20.35
C PRO A 85 -5.37 20.94 21.03
N THR A 86 -6.19 21.88 21.48
CA THR A 86 -5.77 23.15 22.08
C THR A 86 -5.40 23.04 23.56
N ARG A 87 -5.79 21.96 24.24
CA ARG A 87 -5.58 21.81 25.68
C ARG A 87 -4.21 21.21 25.98
N ALA A 88 -3.57 21.68 27.05
CA ALA A 88 -2.30 21.15 27.53
C ALA A 88 -2.45 19.74 28.10
N ILE A 89 -1.42 18.90 27.91
CA ILE A 89 -1.36 17.53 28.44
C ILE A 89 -1.49 17.53 29.97
N LYS A 90 -0.80 18.45 30.65
CA LYS A 90 -0.86 18.62 32.11
C LYS A 90 -2.21 19.14 32.66
N SER A 91 -3.22 19.37 31.81
CA SER A 91 -4.53 19.80 32.31
C SER A 91 -5.08 18.78 33.30
N ALA A 92 -5.69 19.24 34.39
CA ALA A 92 -6.34 18.38 35.39
C ALA A 92 -7.41 17.45 34.79
N ARG A 93 -7.96 17.83 33.63
CA ARG A 93 -8.92 17.03 32.86
C ARG A 93 -8.28 15.83 32.14
N TYR A 94 -6.96 15.84 31.95
CA TYR A 94 -6.22 14.76 31.30
C TYR A 94 -5.34 14.07 32.33
N PHE A 95 -4.07 14.45 32.40
CA PHE A 95 -3.10 13.79 33.25
C PHE A 95 -2.93 14.53 34.60
N GLY A 96 -3.09 15.85 34.61
CA GLY A 96 -2.73 16.69 35.77
C GLY A 96 -1.24 17.04 35.82
N GLU A 97 -0.87 17.96 36.71
CA GLU A 97 0.53 18.44 36.82
C GLU A 97 1.46 17.41 37.46
N GLU A 98 0.93 16.59 38.38
CA GLU A 98 1.69 15.58 39.13
C GLU A 98 1.63 14.18 38.52
N PHE A 99 1.15 14.05 37.29
CA PHE A 99 1.03 12.76 36.63
C PHE A 99 2.40 12.06 36.52
N GLN A 100 2.46 10.85 37.06
CA GLN A 100 3.55 9.93 36.83
C GLN A 100 3.00 8.69 36.12
N PRO A 101 3.50 8.39 34.90
CA PRO A 101 3.09 7.21 34.18
C PRO A 101 3.59 5.96 34.92
N ASP A 102 2.71 4.99 35.14
CA ASP A 102 3.05 3.68 35.64
C ASP A 102 3.19 2.67 34.49
N ASP A 103 4.00 1.62 34.74
CA ASP A 103 4.23 0.57 33.74
C ASP A 103 3.01 -0.34 33.64
N GLY A 104 2.69 -0.78 32.42
CA GLY A 104 1.60 -1.73 32.14
C GLY A 104 0.28 -1.11 31.69
N HIS A 105 0.13 0.22 31.77
CA HIS A 105 -1.08 0.91 31.32
C HIS A 105 -0.92 1.63 29.98
N VAL A 106 -2.01 1.67 29.23
CA VAL A 106 -2.21 2.54 28.08
C VAL A 106 -2.74 3.88 28.60
N HIS A 107 -2.12 4.98 28.16
CA HIS A 107 -2.49 6.34 28.56
C HIS A 107 -3.34 7.03 27.50
N VAL A 108 -3.09 6.73 26.22
CA VAL A 108 -3.74 7.40 25.09
C VAL A 108 -4.16 6.37 24.05
N LEU A 109 -5.43 6.40 23.66
CA LEU A 109 -5.93 5.70 22.49
C LEU A 109 -5.90 6.64 21.28
N VAL A 110 -5.31 6.17 20.20
CA VAL A 110 -5.12 6.91 18.95
C VAL A 110 -6.08 6.35 17.93
N VAL A 111 -7.07 7.14 17.55
CA VAL A 111 -7.92 6.84 16.41
C VAL A 111 -7.35 7.57 15.20
N VAL A 112 -6.97 6.79 14.20
CA VAL A 112 -6.70 7.33 12.87
C VAL A 112 -8.08 7.47 12.22
N PRO A 113 -8.58 8.68 11.94
CA PRO A 113 -9.92 8.83 11.41
C PRO A 113 -10.06 8.06 10.11
N ASN A 114 -11.23 7.44 9.93
CA ASN A 114 -11.73 6.90 8.66
C ASN A 114 -11.89 7.95 7.54
N ALA A 115 -11.25 9.13 7.65
CA ALA A 115 -11.24 10.15 6.60
C ALA A 115 -10.66 9.63 5.28
N TYR A 116 -9.91 8.53 5.34
CA TYR A 116 -9.48 7.78 4.19
C TYR A 116 -10.14 6.39 4.21
N PRO A 117 -11.01 6.07 3.24
CA PRO A 117 -11.53 4.72 3.12
C PRO A 117 -10.38 3.72 3.03
N GLU A 118 -10.56 2.55 3.66
CA GLU A 118 -9.62 1.44 3.52
C GLU A 118 -9.80 0.82 2.13
N TRP A 119 -8.71 0.67 1.39
CA TRP A 119 -8.69 0.08 0.06
C TRP A 119 -8.00 -1.29 0.10
N SER A 120 -8.61 -2.27 -0.57
CA SER A 120 -8.22 -3.68 -0.52
C SER A 120 -7.31 -4.05 -1.69
N LEU A 121 -6.21 -4.74 -1.38
CA LEU A 121 -5.32 -5.44 -2.33
C LEU A 121 -5.48 -6.97 -2.23
N ARG A 122 -6.47 -7.41 -1.46
CA ARG A 122 -6.71 -8.81 -1.10
C ARG A 122 -7.00 -9.64 -2.35
N LEU A 123 -6.48 -10.86 -2.34
CA LEU A 123 -6.84 -11.90 -3.30
C LEU A 123 -8.01 -12.71 -2.75
N ARG A 124 -9.07 -12.86 -3.54
CA ARG A 124 -10.15 -13.78 -3.20
C ARG A 124 -9.68 -15.20 -3.50
N LYS A 125 -9.93 -16.13 -2.57
CA LYS A 125 -9.65 -17.54 -2.81
C LYS A 125 -10.75 -18.11 -3.68
N THR A 126 -10.38 -18.62 -4.85
CA THR A 126 -11.29 -19.30 -5.78
C THR A 126 -10.64 -20.60 -6.24
N SER A 127 -11.46 -21.61 -6.52
CA SER A 127 -10.99 -22.92 -7.04
C SER A 127 -10.21 -22.78 -8.34
N GLU A 128 -10.59 -21.82 -9.17
CA GLU A 128 -9.99 -21.54 -10.47
C GLU A 128 -8.59 -20.94 -10.32
N LEU A 129 -8.40 -20.06 -9.33
CA LEU A 129 -7.08 -19.50 -9.02
C LEU A 129 -6.12 -20.61 -8.57
N GLU A 130 -6.59 -21.51 -7.71
CA GLU A 130 -5.81 -22.66 -7.23
C GLU A 130 -5.44 -23.59 -8.38
N LEU A 131 -6.39 -23.89 -9.27
CA LEU A 131 -6.15 -24.71 -10.46
C LEU A 131 -5.13 -24.07 -11.41
N PHE A 132 -5.24 -22.76 -11.65
CA PHE A 132 -4.26 -22.00 -12.46
C PHE A 132 -2.86 -22.07 -11.86
N ALA A 133 -2.73 -21.87 -10.55
CA ALA A 133 -1.46 -21.97 -9.85
C ALA A 133 -0.87 -23.39 -9.93
N GLU A 134 -1.70 -24.43 -9.81
CA GLU A 134 -1.25 -25.82 -9.94
C GLU A 134 -0.73 -26.13 -11.35
N MET A 135 -1.48 -25.75 -12.39
CA MET A 135 -1.06 -25.94 -13.79
C MET A 135 0.24 -25.21 -14.10
N ALA A 136 0.37 -23.98 -13.61
CA ALA A 136 1.58 -23.19 -13.75
C ALA A 136 2.80 -23.86 -13.08
N SER A 137 2.62 -24.42 -11.88
CA SER A 137 3.70 -25.10 -11.16
C SER A 137 4.29 -26.29 -11.93
N LYS A 138 3.47 -27.00 -12.71
CA LYS A 138 3.89 -28.15 -13.55
C LYS A 138 4.78 -27.74 -14.72
N SER A 139 4.70 -26.48 -15.16
CA SER A 139 5.38 -25.98 -16.36
C SER A 139 6.25 -24.74 -16.12
N ARG A 140 6.55 -24.41 -14.85
CA ARG A 140 7.36 -23.25 -14.44
C ARG A 140 8.81 -23.24 -14.95
N ASN A 141 9.33 -24.37 -15.42
CA ASN A 141 10.70 -24.49 -15.93
C ASN A 141 10.79 -24.44 -17.47
N SER A 142 9.73 -24.04 -18.16
CA SER A 142 9.74 -23.91 -19.62
C SER A 142 10.80 -22.90 -20.07
N ALA A 143 11.27 -23.02 -21.32
CA ALA A 143 12.25 -22.10 -21.89
C ALA A 143 11.77 -20.64 -21.84
N GLU A 144 10.53 -20.40 -22.23
CA GLU A 144 9.87 -19.09 -22.18
C GLU A 144 9.92 -18.45 -20.78
N VAL A 145 9.63 -19.21 -19.72
CA VAL A 145 9.66 -18.71 -18.34
C VAL A 145 11.08 -18.36 -17.92
N ARG A 146 12.07 -19.18 -18.30
CA ARG A 146 13.48 -18.92 -18.03
C ARG A 146 13.97 -17.67 -18.75
N ASP A 147 13.61 -17.49 -20.03
CA ASP A 147 14.04 -16.34 -20.82
C ASP A 147 13.50 -15.02 -20.24
N VAL A 148 12.22 -15.00 -19.84
CA VAL A 148 11.61 -13.82 -19.20
C VAL A 148 12.19 -13.59 -17.80
N ALA A 149 12.41 -14.64 -17.02
CA ALA A 149 13.04 -14.53 -15.69
C ALA A 149 14.47 -13.97 -15.79
N ASP A 150 15.28 -14.46 -16.73
CA ASP A 150 16.63 -13.98 -16.97
C ASP A 150 16.63 -12.51 -17.38
N MET A 151 15.71 -12.08 -18.24
CA MET A 151 15.54 -10.67 -18.59
C MET A 151 15.19 -9.81 -17.37
N LEU A 152 14.26 -10.26 -16.52
CA LEU A 152 13.88 -9.54 -15.30
C LEU A 152 15.03 -9.42 -14.30
N MET A 153 15.84 -10.48 -14.14
CA MET A 153 17.02 -10.45 -13.28
C MET A 153 18.05 -9.43 -13.79
N ARG A 154 18.32 -9.40 -15.09
CA ARG A 154 19.21 -8.40 -15.70
C ARG A 154 18.70 -6.97 -15.49
N ILE A 155 17.40 -6.73 -15.70
CA ILE A 155 16.78 -5.41 -15.44
C ILE A 155 16.93 -5.01 -13.97
N HIS A 156 16.76 -5.97 -13.04
CA HIS A 156 16.93 -5.72 -11.62
C HIS A 156 18.39 -5.39 -11.25
N GLU A 157 19.35 -6.13 -11.81
CA GLU A 157 20.79 -5.89 -11.64
C GLU A 157 21.23 -4.55 -12.24
N ASP A 158 20.78 -4.22 -13.45
CA ASP A 158 21.03 -2.93 -14.08
C ASP A 158 20.40 -1.79 -13.28
N SER A 159 19.20 -1.97 -12.74
CA SER A 159 18.58 -0.98 -11.85
C SER A 159 19.40 -0.75 -10.57
N ASN A 160 20.25 -1.71 -10.19
CA ASN A 160 21.16 -1.57 -9.06
C ASN A 160 22.45 -0.81 -9.39
N HIS A 161 22.84 -0.74 -10.68
CA HIS A 161 23.98 -0.02 -11.20
C HIS A 161 23.52 1.30 -11.83
N PHE A 162 23.98 2.45 -11.35
CA PHE A 162 23.50 3.80 -11.72
C PHE A 162 23.71 4.23 -13.20
N LEU A 163 23.94 3.31 -14.14
CA LEU A 163 24.58 3.59 -15.43
C LEU A 163 23.66 3.65 -16.67
N SER A 164 22.36 3.32 -16.61
CA SER A 164 21.48 3.52 -17.78
C SER A 164 19.99 3.56 -17.43
N PHE A 165 19.23 4.46 -18.09
CA PHE A 165 17.78 4.63 -17.95
C PHE A 165 16.95 3.68 -18.85
N SER A 166 17.57 2.76 -19.59
CA SER A 166 17.00 2.41 -20.90
C SER A 166 15.81 1.43 -20.92
N THR A 167 15.61 0.51 -19.97
CA THR A 167 14.39 -0.34 -20.00
C THR A 167 14.09 -0.98 -18.64
N SER A 168 13.06 -0.48 -17.93
CA SER A 168 12.54 -1.13 -16.71
C SER A 168 11.40 -2.12 -17.01
N SER A 169 11.09 -2.38 -18.27
CA SER A 169 9.88 -3.09 -18.69
C SER A 169 10.16 -4.18 -19.73
N VAL A 170 9.48 -5.32 -19.58
CA VAL A 170 9.35 -6.39 -20.58
C VAL A 170 7.97 -6.29 -21.21
N LEU A 171 7.90 -6.12 -22.52
CA LEU A 171 6.64 -5.97 -23.26
C LEU A 171 6.27 -7.28 -23.96
N LEU A 172 5.08 -7.79 -23.69
CA LEU A 172 4.52 -9.00 -24.29
C LEU A 172 3.38 -8.63 -25.26
N GLU A 173 3.66 -7.76 -26.22
CA GLU A 173 2.71 -7.39 -27.26
C GLU A 173 2.70 -8.44 -28.38
N ASN A 174 1.50 -8.88 -28.80
CA ASN A 174 1.22 -9.76 -29.95
C ASN A 174 1.94 -11.14 -29.99
N SER A 175 2.80 -11.44 -29.02
CA SER A 175 3.66 -12.65 -29.00
C SER A 175 2.95 -13.87 -28.42
N LEU A 176 1.85 -13.65 -27.70
CA LEU A 176 1.10 -14.66 -26.95
C LEU A 176 -0.39 -14.35 -27.04
N ASN A 177 -1.23 -15.39 -27.01
CA ASN A 177 -2.66 -15.20 -26.77
C ASN A 177 -2.91 -14.80 -25.30
N ALA A 178 -4.13 -14.34 -25.01
CA ALA A 178 -4.51 -13.87 -23.67
C ALA A 178 -4.19 -14.90 -22.57
N ASP A 179 -4.61 -16.14 -22.76
CA ASP A 179 -4.43 -17.22 -21.78
C ASP A 179 -2.96 -17.53 -21.51
N ALA A 180 -2.12 -17.50 -22.54
CA ALA A 180 -0.68 -17.74 -22.38
C ALA A 180 0.01 -16.62 -21.60
N LYS A 181 -0.43 -15.36 -21.76
CA LYS A 181 0.09 -14.22 -20.96
C LYS A 181 -0.27 -14.37 -19.49
N THR A 182 -1.53 -14.67 -19.20
CA THR A 182 -1.99 -14.93 -17.83
C THR A 182 -1.23 -16.12 -17.25
N GLN A 183 -1.16 -17.25 -17.94
CA GLN A 183 -0.42 -18.43 -17.51
C GLN A 183 1.08 -18.16 -17.28
N LEU A 184 1.71 -17.32 -18.10
CA LEU A 184 3.11 -16.92 -17.90
C LEU A 184 3.30 -16.21 -16.55
N ALA A 185 2.37 -15.34 -16.14
CA ALA A 185 2.43 -14.70 -14.82
C ALA A 185 2.43 -15.73 -13.69
N PHE A 186 1.52 -16.71 -13.75
CA PHE A 186 1.45 -17.77 -12.75
C PHE A 186 2.67 -18.68 -12.76
N LYS A 187 3.22 -18.99 -13.93
CA LYS A 187 4.46 -19.77 -14.05
C LYS A 187 5.63 -19.03 -13.42
N LEU A 188 5.76 -17.73 -13.69
CA LEU A 188 6.77 -16.87 -13.07
C LEU A 188 6.60 -16.82 -11.54
N MET A 189 5.38 -16.67 -11.02
CA MET A 189 5.09 -16.75 -9.58
C MET A 189 5.54 -18.10 -9.00
N ALA A 190 5.25 -19.20 -9.69
CA ALA A 190 5.58 -20.56 -9.24
C ALA A 190 7.09 -20.89 -9.27
N THR A 191 7.92 -20.09 -9.95
CA THR A 191 9.39 -20.20 -9.86
C THR A 191 9.92 -19.77 -8.50
N GLU A 192 9.15 -18.94 -7.76
CA GLU A 192 9.55 -18.30 -6.52
C GLU A 192 10.83 -17.44 -6.63
N ALA A 193 11.28 -17.10 -7.85
CA ALA A 193 12.46 -16.26 -8.06
C ALA A 193 12.18 -14.78 -7.73
N PHE A 194 10.92 -14.36 -7.80
CA PHE A 194 10.49 -12.98 -7.66
C PHE A 194 9.35 -12.84 -6.65
N ASP A 195 9.27 -11.70 -5.99
CA ASP A 195 8.04 -11.23 -5.36
C ASP A 195 7.20 -10.55 -6.45
N LEU A 196 6.46 -11.36 -7.22
CA LEU A 196 5.68 -10.90 -8.37
C LEU A 196 4.29 -10.44 -7.92
N PHE A 197 3.97 -9.17 -8.17
CA PHE A 197 2.69 -8.55 -7.86
C PHE A 197 1.84 -8.45 -9.14
N TYR A 198 0.93 -9.40 -9.30
CA TYR A 198 0.03 -9.50 -10.45
C TYR A 198 -1.16 -8.53 -10.33
N VAL A 199 -1.45 -7.79 -11.39
CA VAL A 199 -2.56 -6.83 -11.47
C VAL A 199 -3.26 -6.97 -12.83
N VAL A 200 -4.59 -7.07 -12.81
CA VAL A 200 -5.41 -7.02 -14.03
C VAL A 200 -5.83 -5.56 -14.27
N CYS A 201 -5.44 -4.98 -15.40
CA CYS A 201 -5.56 -3.54 -15.65
C CYS A 201 -6.84 -3.11 -16.38
N SER A 202 -7.45 -4.00 -17.15
CA SER A 202 -8.72 -3.76 -17.85
C SER A 202 -9.79 -4.76 -17.42
N GLY A 203 -11.06 -4.43 -17.68
CA GLY A 203 -12.19 -5.32 -17.37
C GLY A 203 -11.99 -6.70 -18.00
N PRO A 204 -12.40 -7.78 -17.31
CA PRO A 204 -12.27 -9.13 -17.85
C PRO A 204 -13.01 -9.21 -19.19
N GLY A 205 -12.35 -9.70 -20.24
CA GLY A 205 -13.08 -10.26 -21.39
C GLY A 205 -13.87 -11.51 -20.96
N GLU A 206 -14.57 -12.15 -21.89
CA GLU A 206 -15.23 -13.44 -21.59
C GLU A 206 -14.23 -14.54 -21.17
N LEU A 207 -12.98 -14.45 -21.64
CA LEU A 207 -11.90 -15.37 -21.30
C LEU A 207 -11.23 -14.96 -19.97
N ASN A 208 -11.02 -15.93 -19.08
CA ASN A 208 -10.39 -15.80 -17.74
C ASN A 208 -11.12 -14.96 -16.69
N GLN A 209 -12.39 -14.57 -16.92
CA GLN A 209 -13.19 -13.82 -15.97
C GLN A 209 -13.19 -14.42 -14.55
N GLN A 210 -13.20 -15.76 -14.44
CA GLN A 210 -13.20 -16.46 -13.15
C GLN A 210 -11.88 -16.34 -12.39
N VAL A 211 -10.73 -16.33 -13.08
CA VAL A 211 -9.41 -16.10 -12.45
C VAL A 211 -9.26 -14.63 -12.11
N PHE A 212 -9.68 -13.73 -13.00
CA PHE A 212 -9.61 -12.29 -12.77
C PHE A 212 -10.51 -11.83 -11.61
N ALA A 213 -11.61 -12.53 -11.34
CA ALA A 213 -12.46 -12.28 -10.16
C ALA A 213 -11.69 -12.40 -8.84
N ALA A 214 -10.62 -13.21 -8.79
CA ALA A 214 -9.76 -13.30 -7.62
C ALA A 214 -8.97 -12.01 -7.34
N PHE A 215 -8.78 -11.17 -8.36
CA PHE A 215 -7.99 -9.93 -8.32
C PHE A 215 -8.86 -8.66 -8.37
N GLU A 216 -10.18 -8.78 -8.32
CA GLU A 216 -11.12 -7.66 -8.48
C GLU A 216 -10.83 -6.49 -7.54
N ASP A 217 -10.60 -6.76 -6.25
CA ASP A 217 -10.29 -5.74 -5.24
C ASP A 217 -9.03 -4.94 -5.63
N ARG A 218 -7.99 -5.63 -6.10
CA ARG A 218 -6.71 -5.04 -6.50
C ARG A 218 -6.86 -4.18 -7.76
N SER A 219 -7.61 -4.67 -8.74
CA SER A 219 -7.92 -3.97 -9.99
C SER A 219 -8.75 -2.72 -9.74
N ALA A 220 -9.82 -2.83 -8.94
CA ALA A 220 -10.65 -1.70 -8.53
C ALA A 220 -9.82 -0.66 -7.79
N THR A 221 -8.98 -1.09 -6.85
CA THR A 221 -8.13 -0.18 -6.08
C THR A 221 -7.09 0.54 -6.94
N LEU A 222 -6.47 -0.13 -7.92
CA LEU A 222 -5.58 0.54 -8.88
C LEU A 222 -6.33 1.65 -9.63
N LYS A 223 -7.53 1.33 -10.15
CA LYS A 223 -8.36 2.31 -10.86
C LYS A 223 -8.70 3.51 -9.97
N MET A 224 -9.11 3.28 -8.73
CA MET A 224 -9.39 4.35 -7.76
C MET A 224 -8.15 5.21 -7.47
N CYS A 225 -6.95 4.61 -7.37
CA CYS A 225 -5.71 5.37 -7.22
C CYS A 225 -5.48 6.32 -8.40
N LEU A 226 -5.66 5.80 -9.63
CA LEU A 226 -5.44 6.56 -10.86
C LEU A 226 -6.45 7.69 -11.02
N GLU A 227 -7.71 7.47 -10.67
CA GLU A 227 -8.75 8.51 -10.67
C GLU A 227 -8.44 9.66 -9.67
N GLN A 228 -7.93 9.32 -8.48
CA GLN A 228 -7.53 10.33 -7.48
C GLN A 228 -6.28 11.12 -7.87
N ASP A 229 -5.43 10.55 -8.73
CA ASP A 229 -4.18 11.15 -9.17
C ASP A 229 -4.30 11.85 -10.53
N GLU A 230 -5.39 11.63 -11.27
CA GLU A 230 -5.68 12.24 -12.59
C GLU A 230 -5.50 13.77 -12.55
N THR A 231 -5.97 14.41 -11.47
CA THR A 231 -5.86 15.86 -11.27
C THR A 231 -4.44 16.35 -10.97
N ALA A 232 -3.57 15.48 -10.43
CA ALA A 232 -2.22 15.83 -9.98
C ALA A 232 -1.14 15.61 -11.07
N VAL A 233 -1.41 14.77 -12.06
CA VAL A 233 -0.41 14.29 -13.04
C VAL A 233 -0.65 14.84 -14.45
N GLY A 234 -1.77 15.53 -14.70
CA GLY A 234 -2.04 16.20 -15.98
C GLY A 234 -1.84 15.26 -17.17
N ASN A 235 -0.93 15.59 -18.09
CA ASN A 235 -0.63 14.82 -19.30
C ASN A 235 0.23 13.54 -19.07
N GLY A 236 0.24 12.97 -17.86
CA GLY A 236 0.97 11.74 -17.57
C GLY A 236 2.44 11.92 -17.15
N SER A 237 2.91 13.17 -16.97
CA SER A 237 4.24 13.44 -16.45
C SER A 237 4.23 13.39 -14.93
N VAL A 238 5.08 12.53 -14.37
CA VAL A 238 5.26 12.37 -12.91
C VAL A 238 6.38 13.27 -12.39
N GLU A 239 6.94 14.15 -13.22
CA GLU A 239 7.96 15.11 -12.80
C GLU A 239 7.32 16.22 -11.95
N GLY A 240 7.77 16.34 -10.70
CA GLY A 240 7.29 17.35 -9.74
C GLY A 240 6.23 16.87 -8.75
N THR A 241 5.63 15.69 -8.92
CA THR A 241 4.61 15.20 -7.97
C THR A 241 5.22 14.52 -6.74
N GLU A 242 5.12 15.16 -5.58
CA GLU A 242 5.72 14.65 -4.33
C GLU A 242 4.95 13.46 -3.74
N SER A 243 3.62 13.44 -3.86
CA SER A 243 2.76 12.39 -3.29
C SER A 243 1.62 11.98 -4.24
N LEU A 244 1.30 10.68 -4.26
CA LEU A 244 0.30 10.07 -5.15
C LEU A 244 -0.43 8.94 -4.41
N MET A 245 -1.68 8.68 -4.78
CA MET A 245 -2.38 7.47 -4.36
C MET A 245 -1.72 6.22 -4.94
N LEU A 246 -1.21 6.29 -6.17
CA LEU A 246 -0.47 5.19 -6.78
C LEU A 246 0.81 4.84 -6.00
N TYR A 247 1.45 5.81 -5.32
CA TYR A 247 2.56 5.49 -4.42
C TYR A 247 2.11 4.70 -3.20
N SER A 248 0.91 4.93 -2.69
CA SER A 248 0.32 4.18 -1.58
C SER A 248 0.02 2.73 -1.97
N PHE A 249 -0.54 2.53 -3.16
CA PHE A 249 -0.75 1.22 -3.75
C PHE A 249 0.57 0.44 -3.86
N ILE A 250 1.59 1.05 -4.46
CA ILE A 250 2.92 0.43 -4.65
C ILE A 250 3.58 0.15 -3.30
N TYR A 251 3.49 1.08 -2.34
CA TYR A 251 4.03 0.90 -1.00
C TYR A 251 3.40 -0.31 -0.30
N ALA A 252 2.07 -0.42 -0.35
CA ALA A 252 1.34 -1.53 0.26
C ALA A 252 1.72 -2.87 -0.39
N ALA A 253 1.81 -2.90 -1.72
CA ALA A 253 2.27 -4.06 -2.49
C ALA A 253 3.69 -4.49 -2.08
N LEU A 254 4.63 -3.56 -1.98
CA LEU A 254 6.02 -3.83 -1.58
C LEU A 254 6.16 -4.37 -0.15
N CYS A 255 5.24 -3.97 0.73
CA CYS A 255 5.19 -4.41 2.12
C CYS A 255 4.46 -5.75 2.31
N GLY A 256 3.79 -6.26 1.26
CA GLY A 256 2.97 -7.46 1.35
C GLY A 256 1.65 -7.22 2.10
N ASN A 257 1.17 -5.98 2.18
CA ASN A 257 -0.09 -5.66 2.83
C ASN A 257 -1.26 -6.00 1.89
N ASP A 258 -2.32 -6.58 2.45
CA ASP A 258 -3.56 -6.88 1.74
C ASP A 258 -4.56 -5.70 1.73
N LYS A 259 -4.24 -4.61 2.44
CA LYS A 259 -5.04 -3.38 2.47
C LYS A 259 -4.19 -2.15 2.81
N PHE A 260 -4.69 -0.96 2.51
CA PHE A 260 -4.09 0.31 2.93
C PHE A 260 -5.14 1.42 3.01
N TYR A 261 -4.86 2.46 3.79
CA TYR A 261 -5.72 3.64 3.84
C TYR A 261 -5.53 4.51 2.61
N ALA A 262 -6.61 5.11 2.11
CA ALA A 262 -6.60 6.00 0.94
C ALA A 262 -5.88 7.36 1.17
N ASP A 263 -4.74 7.38 1.86
CA ASP A 263 -3.85 8.52 1.99
C ASP A 263 -2.81 8.55 0.87
N LYS A 264 -2.44 9.73 0.35
CA LYS A 264 -1.36 9.85 -0.64
C LYS A 264 0.00 9.70 0.03
N LYS A 265 0.77 8.68 -0.35
CA LYS A 265 2.15 8.51 0.14
C LYS A 265 3.13 9.32 -0.69
N PRO A 266 4.21 9.82 -0.08
CA PRO A 266 5.24 10.51 -0.82
C PRO A 266 6.16 9.53 -1.56
N ARG A 267 6.76 9.97 -2.68
CA ARG A 267 7.70 9.15 -3.47
C ARG A 267 8.84 8.56 -2.64
N TRP A 268 9.39 9.34 -1.71
CA TRP A 268 10.53 8.91 -0.90
C TRP A 268 10.17 7.73 0.03
N ALA A 269 8.91 7.60 0.46
CA ALA A 269 8.46 6.48 1.28
C ALA A 269 8.58 5.15 0.52
N VAL A 270 8.18 5.14 -0.74
CA VAL A 270 8.30 3.97 -1.63
C VAL A 270 9.77 3.62 -1.85
N ARG A 271 10.63 4.63 -2.12
CA ARG A 271 12.07 4.44 -2.28
C ARG A 271 12.74 3.84 -1.03
N ALA A 272 12.36 4.32 0.15
CA ALA A 272 12.89 3.80 1.40
C ALA A 272 12.58 2.30 1.59
N VAL A 273 11.38 1.84 1.19
CA VAL A 273 11.03 0.41 1.23
C VAL A 273 11.82 -0.40 0.21
N LEU A 274 11.98 0.10 -1.02
CA LEU A 274 12.79 -0.55 -2.05
C LEU A 274 14.27 -0.67 -1.60
N GLU A 275 14.83 0.37 -1.01
CA GLU A 275 16.20 0.38 -0.47
C GLU A 275 16.34 -0.60 0.70
N LYS A 276 15.34 -0.68 1.58
CA LYS A 276 15.31 -1.66 2.67
C LYS A 276 15.30 -3.08 2.12
N ARG A 277 14.44 -3.37 1.13
CA ARG A 277 14.37 -4.65 0.42
C ARG A 277 15.73 -5.03 -0.19
N ARG A 278 16.39 -4.08 -0.88
CA ARG A 278 17.74 -4.26 -1.43
C ARG A 278 18.78 -4.58 -0.35
N LYS A 279 18.82 -3.81 0.74
CA LYS A 279 19.76 -4.02 1.85
C LYS A 279 19.56 -5.39 2.50
N ASN A 280 18.32 -5.84 2.61
CA ASN A 280 17.95 -7.12 3.18
C ASN A 280 18.12 -8.28 2.19
N LYS A 281 18.57 -8.03 0.95
CA LYS A 281 18.71 -9.03 -0.12
C LYS A 281 17.43 -9.85 -0.33
N THR A 282 16.28 -9.20 -0.22
CA THR A 282 14.99 -9.84 -0.54
C THR A 282 14.91 -10.14 -2.03
N LYS A 283 14.03 -11.06 -2.43
CA LYS A 283 13.75 -11.33 -3.84
C LYS A 283 13.41 -10.04 -4.61
N PRO A 284 13.77 -9.93 -5.90
CA PRO A 284 13.38 -8.79 -6.71
C PRO A 284 11.86 -8.67 -6.74
N PHE A 285 11.37 -7.45 -6.61
CA PHE A 285 9.93 -7.17 -6.68
C PHE A 285 9.58 -6.79 -8.12
N VAL A 286 8.56 -7.42 -8.68
CA VAL A 286 8.18 -7.26 -10.09
C VAL A 286 6.69 -7.01 -10.19
N PHE A 287 6.27 -5.99 -10.94
CA PHE A 287 4.87 -5.86 -11.33
C PHE A 287 4.58 -6.68 -12.57
N PHE A 288 3.47 -7.42 -12.59
CA PHE A 288 2.94 -8.01 -13.81
C PHE A 288 1.59 -7.35 -14.09
N LEU A 289 1.52 -6.57 -15.17
CA LEU A 289 0.33 -5.84 -15.60
C LEU A 289 -0.33 -6.63 -16.72
N ASP A 290 -1.40 -7.35 -16.41
CA ASP A 290 -2.16 -8.17 -17.36
C ASP A 290 -3.37 -7.42 -17.91
N ASN A 291 -3.81 -7.82 -19.09
CA ASN A 291 -4.87 -7.15 -19.85
C ASN A 291 -4.63 -5.64 -19.96
N PHE A 292 -3.37 -5.25 -20.17
CA PHE A 292 -2.98 -3.84 -20.22
C PHE A 292 -3.47 -3.22 -21.54
N PRO A 293 -4.03 -1.99 -21.53
CA PRO A 293 -4.46 -1.36 -22.77
C PRO A 293 -3.25 -1.07 -23.66
N CYS A 294 -3.36 -1.40 -24.95
CA CYS A 294 -2.37 -1.06 -25.95
C CYS A 294 -2.29 0.47 -26.08
N LEU A 295 -1.10 1.06 -25.96
CA LEU A 295 -0.92 2.51 -25.99
C LEU A 295 -1.09 3.09 -27.41
N ASP A 296 -0.83 2.28 -28.43
CA ASP A 296 -0.95 2.63 -29.84
C ASP A 296 -2.35 2.39 -30.41
N ASP A 297 -3.23 1.74 -29.64
CA ASP A 297 -4.62 1.51 -30.04
C ASP A 297 -5.42 2.82 -29.94
N LEU A 298 -5.81 3.34 -31.11
CA LEU A 298 -6.59 4.58 -31.22
C LEU A 298 -8.04 4.39 -30.75
N GLU A 299 -8.54 3.16 -30.67
CA GLU A 299 -9.87 2.85 -30.15
C GLU A 299 -9.91 2.83 -28.61
N ALA A 300 -8.76 2.60 -27.95
CA ALA A 300 -8.66 2.77 -26.51
C ALA A 300 -8.93 4.24 -26.15
N GLY A 301 -9.86 4.45 -25.20
CA GLY A 301 -10.25 5.79 -24.78
C GLY A 301 -9.04 6.59 -24.32
N GLU A 302 -8.95 7.88 -24.69
CA GLU A 302 -7.82 8.77 -24.35
C GLU A 302 -7.49 8.72 -22.84
N LYS A 303 -8.52 8.56 -22.00
CA LYS A 303 -8.40 8.41 -20.55
C LYS A 303 -7.63 7.15 -20.14
N GLU A 304 -7.94 6.00 -20.74
CA GLU A 304 -7.29 4.72 -20.42
C GLU A 304 -5.82 4.72 -20.80
N ARG A 305 -5.49 5.28 -21.97
CA ARG A 305 -4.10 5.46 -22.41
C ARG A 305 -3.30 6.37 -21.47
N LYS A 306 -3.88 7.49 -21.02
CA LYS A 306 -3.24 8.38 -20.03
C LYS A 306 -2.99 7.67 -18.70
N MET A 307 -3.96 6.90 -18.21
CA MET A 307 -3.84 6.13 -16.98
C MET A 307 -2.75 5.05 -17.08
N ALA A 308 -2.74 4.30 -18.18
CA ALA A 308 -1.71 3.31 -18.49
C ALA A 308 -0.31 3.95 -18.54
N GLN A 309 -0.19 5.07 -19.24
CA GLN A 309 1.07 5.82 -19.32
C GLN A 309 1.54 6.30 -17.94
N MET A 310 0.61 6.76 -17.09
CA MET A 310 0.91 7.17 -15.72
C MET A 310 1.48 6.00 -14.89
N VAL A 311 0.87 4.81 -14.94
CA VAL A 311 1.37 3.62 -14.23
C VAL A 311 2.80 3.31 -14.65
N LEU A 312 3.06 3.24 -15.96
CA LEU A 312 4.40 2.92 -16.48
C LEU A 312 5.43 3.99 -16.11
N ASN A 313 5.07 5.27 -16.20
CA ASN A 313 5.97 6.37 -15.84
C ASN A 313 6.30 6.35 -14.34
N VAL A 314 5.32 6.06 -13.47
CA VAL A 314 5.55 5.93 -12.03
C VAL A 314 6.49 4.76 -11.74
N LEU A 315 6.21 3.56 -12.27
CA LEU A 315 7.04 2.37 -12.05
C LEU A 315 8.47 2.57 -12.58
N ARG A 316 8.62 3.17 -13.77
CA ARG A 316 9.93 3.52 -14.36
C ARG A 316 10.69 4.52 -13.48
N SER A 317 10.01 5.55 -12.95
CA SER A 317 10.63 6.54 -12.06
C SER A 317 11.13 5.96 -10.72
N LEU A 318 10.54 4.84 -10.31
CA LEU A 318 10.90 4.06 -9.14
C LEU A 318 11.88 2.92 -9.44
N ARG A 319 12.20 2.68 -10.72
CA ARG A 319 13.03 1.57 -11.21
C ARG A 319 12.53 0.20 -10.76
N ILE A 320 11.21 0.01 -10.76
CA ILE A 320 10.61 -1.27 -10.46
C ILE A 320 10.46 -2.04 -11.78
N PRO A 321 11.03 -3.26 -11.90
CA PRO A 321 10.82 -4.11 -13.07
C PRO A 321 9.33 -4.38 -13.29
N VAL A 322 8.88 -4.30 -14.54
CA VAL A 322 7.49 -4.55 -14.91
C VAL A 322 7.40 -5.46 -16.13
N VAL A 323 6.47 -6.41 -16.11
CA VAL A 323 6.02 -7.14 -17.29
C VAL A 323 4.68 -6.57 -17.72
N VAL A 324 4.56 -6.18 -18.98
CA VAL A 324 3.34 -5.61 -19.56
C VAL A 324 2.77 -6.59 -20.57
N ALA A 325 1.63 -7.20 -20.23
CA ALA A 325 0.87 -8.09 -21.09
C ALA A 325 -0.30 -7.31 -21.70
N ALA A 326 -0.02 -6.63 -22.82
CA ALA A 326 -1.02 -5.81 -23.50
C ALA A 326 -1.95 -6.64 -24.39
N HIS A 327 -3.19 -6.20 -24.58
CA HIS A 327 -4.13 -6.76 -25.54
C HIS A 327 -4.36 -5.75 -26.67
N SER A 328 -4.20 -6.19 -27.92
CA SER A 328 -4.65 -5.45 -29.10
C SER A 328 -6.09 -5.88 -29.38
N GLN A 329 -7.02 -4.92 -29.47
CA GLN A 329 -8.29 -5.20 -30.13
C GLN A 329 -8.01 -5.20 -31.64
N SER A 330 -7.39 -6.27 -32.16
CA SER A 330 -7.47 -6.53 -33.59
C SER A 330 -8.92 -6.95 -33.87
N SER A 331 -9.69 -6.00 -34.37
CA SER A 331 -11.01 -6.20 -34.96
C SER A 331 -10.93 -7.36 -35.97
N LEU A 332 -11.95 -8.22 -35.92
CA LEU A 332 -12.26 -9.23 -36.93
C LEU A 332 -12.27 -8.64 -38.36
#